data_AF-A0A4P5QI64-F1
#
_entry.id   AF-A0A4P5QI64-F1
#
_cell.length_a   1.000
_cell.length_b   1.000
_cell.length_c   1.000
_cell.angle_alpha   90.00
_cell.angle_beta   90.00
_cell.angle_gamma   90.00
#
_symmetry.space_group_name_H-M   'P 1'
#
loop_
_entity.id
_entity.type
_entity.pdbx_description
1 polymer ?
#
loop_
_entity_poly.entity_id
_entity_poly.type
_entity_poly.pdbx_seq_one_letter_code
_entity_poly.pdbx_strand_id
1 'polypeptide(L)' 'MKLNGKITILEKVSSEKNISIFKSDDMTIISTQTPIKGSGDDEGGDVNAVITIKTKNGEKKVNMSGYCGI' A
#
# COMPACT_ATOMS: atom_id res chain seq x y z
N MET A 1 4.77 -11.86 -2.80
CA MET A 1 6.05 -11.09 -2.74
C MET A 1 7.20 -12.08 -2.55
N LYS A 2 8.39 -11.85 -3.14
CA LYS A 2 9.58 -12.65 -2.84
C LYS A 2 10.38 -11.98 -1.72
N LEU A 3 10.43 -12.60 -0.56
CA LEU A 3 11.15 -12.14 0.63
C LEU A 3 12.24 -13.16 0.97
N ASN A 4 13.50 -12.71 1.06
CA ASN A 4 14.65 -13.57 1.37
C ASN A 4 14.72 -14.84 0.49
N GLY A 5 14.39 -14.72 -0.80
CA GLY A 5 14.39 -15.85 -1.72
C GLY A 5 13.11 -16.70 -1.72
N LYS A 6 12.24 -16.58 -0.71
CA LYS A 6 10.98 -17.34 -0.58
C LYS A 6 9.79 -16.53 -1.11
N ILE A 7 8.90 -17.19 -1.84
CA ILE A 7 7.63 -16.60 -2.25
C ILE A 7 6.68 -16.65 -1.05
N THR A 8 6.21 -15.49 -0.62
CA THR A 8 5.14 -15.33 0.37
C THR A 8 3.88 -14.87 -0.33
N ILE A 9 2.81 -15.63 -0.15
CA ILE A 9 1.46 -15.28 -0.61
C ILE A 9 0.82 -14.44 0.49
N LEU A 10 0.25 -13.30 0.10
CA LEU A 10 -0.47 -12.40 1.00
C LEU A 10 -1.91 -12.33 0.53
N GLU A 11 -2.84 -12.62 1.42
CA GLU A 11 -4.25 -12.54 1.13
C GLU A 11 -4.76 -11.13 1.39
N LYS A 12 -5.62 -10.64 0.49
CA LYS A 12 -6.27 -9.34 0.67
C LYS A 12 -7.38 -9.50 1.72
N VAL A 13 -7.25 -8.79 2.84
CA VAL A 13 -8.18 -8.88 3.97
C VAL A 13 -9.21 -7.75 3.92
N SER A 14 -8.82 -6.56 3.44
CA SER A 14 -9.73 -5.43 3.30
C SER A 14 -9.29 -4.49 2.18
N SER A 15 -10.28 -3.87 1.55
CA SER A 15 -10.14 -2.70 0.67
C SER A 15 -11.18 -1.68 1.09
N GLU A 16 -10.77 -0.62 1.76
CA GLU A 16 -11.52 0.63 1.76
C GLU A 16 -11.01 1.49 0.60
N LYS A 17 -11.76 2.54 0.23
CA LYS A 17 -11.49 3.36 -0.97
C LYS A 17 -10.02 3.76 -1.11
N ASN A 18 -9.37 4.06 0.01
CA ASN A 18 -7.99 4.54 0.06
C ASN A 18 -7.07 3.65 0.92
N ILE A 19 -7.55 2.50 1.41
CA ILE A 19 -6.78 1.64 2.30
C ILE A 19 -6.88 0.20 1.81
N SER A 20 -5.74 -0.44 1.56
CA SER A 20 -5.67 -1.86 1.24
C SER A 20 -4.83 -2.60 2.27
N ILE A 21 -5.35 -3.71 2.79
CA ILE A 21 -4.68 -4.51 3.80
C ILE A 21 -4.46 -5.92 3.25
N PHE A 22 -3.21 -6.36 3.26
CA PHE A 22 -2.77 -7.69 2.86
C PHE A 22 -2.09 -8.39 4.06
N LYS A 23 -2.39 -9.66 4.29
CA LYS A 23 -1.84 -10.41 5.43
C LYS A 23 -1.35 -11.80 5.05
N SER A 24 -0.42 -12.29 5.87
CA SER A 24 0.03 -13.67 6.02
C SER A 24 0.35 -13.90 7.50
N ASP A 25 0.69 -15.12 7.90
CA ASP A 25 0.97 -15.47 9.30
C ASP A 25 2.05 -14.60 9.96
N ASP A 26 3.05 -14.14 9.18
CA ASP A 26 4.22 -13.44 9.70
C ASP A 26 4.30 -11.96 9.29
N MET A 27 3.40 -11.51 8.40
CA MET A 27 3.51 -10.18 7.79
C MET A 27 2.15 -9.57 7.48
N THR A 28 2.02 -8.27 7.74
CA THR A 28 0.92 -7.42 7.29
C THR A 28 1.46 -6.28 6.45
N ILE A 29 0.86 -6.03 5.29
CA ILE A 29 1.12 -4.86 4.44
C ILE A 29 -0.15 -4.02 4.42
N ILE A 30 -0.01 -2.74 4.75
CA ILE A 30 -1.07 -1.74 4.69
C ILE A 30 -0.65 -0.67 3.70
N SER A 31 -1.44 -0.46 2.65
CA SER A 31 -1.29 0.67 1.73
C SER A 31 -2.38 1.68 2.06
N THR A 32 -1.99 2.92 2.35
CA THR A 32 -2.91 4.05 2.53
C THR A 32 -2.62 5.08 1.46
N GLN A 33 -3.64 5.61 0.81
CA GLN A 33 -3.53 6.63 -0.23
C GLN A 33 -4.27 7.91 0.20
N THR A 34 -3.68 9.05 -0.07
CA THR A 34 -4.26 10.37 0.22
C THR A 34 -4.19 11.19 -1.07
N PRO A 35 -5.34 11.50 -1.70
CA PRO A 35 -5.38 12.38 -2.86
C PRO A 35 -4.80 13.76 -2.53
N ILE A 36 -4.00 14.30 -3.44
CA ILE A 36 -3.51 15.67 -3.38
C ILE A 36 -4.59 16.56 -4.02
N LYS A 37 -5.09 17.54 -3.27
CA LYS A 37 -6.19 18.40 -3.72
C LYS A 37 -5.70 19.35 -4.82
N GLY A 38 -6.45 19.42 -5.92
CA GLY A 38 -6.18 20.34 -7.03
C GLY A 38 -5.15 19.81 -8.04
N SER A 39 -4.67 18.57 -7.87
CA SER A 39 -3.78 17.89 -8.80
C SER A 39 -4.50 16.67 -9.36
N GLY A 40 -4.99 16.80 -10.60
CA GLY A 40 -5.70 15.76 -11.31
C GLY A 40 -6.48 16.31 -12.50
N ASP A 41 -6.89 15.41 -13.37
CA ASP A 41 -7.71 15.60 -14.55
C ASP A 41 -8.87 14.59 -14.52
N ASP A 42 -9.60 14.47 -15.64
CA ASP A 42 -10.71 13.53 -15.76
C ASP A 42 -10.24 12.05 -15.73
N GLU A 43 -8.95 11.79 -15.92
CA GLU A 43 -8.35 10.46 -15.96
C GLU A 43 -7.79 10.04 -14.60
N GLY A 44 -7.52 10.97 -13.68
CA GLY A 44 -6.88 10.63 -12.41
C GLY A 44 -6.33 11.81 -11.64
N GLY A 45 -5.53 11.53 -10.61
CA GLY A 45 -4.89 12.59 -9.84
C GLY A 45 -3.68 12.15 -9.06
N ASP A 46 -2.90 13.13 -8.62
CA ASP A 46 -1.74 12.86 -7.78
C ASP A 46 -2.17 12.40 -6.39
N VAL A 47 -1.48 11.38 -5.90
CA VAL A 47 -1.68 10.77 -4.59
C VAL A 47 -0.37 10.69 -3.83
N ASN A 48 -0.45 10.89 -2.53
CA ASN A 48 0.55 10.44 -1.60
C ASN A 48 0.14 9.07 -1.08
N ALA A 49 1.01 8.08 -1.17
CA ALA A 49 0.77 6.77 -0.59
C ALA A 49 1.80 6.43 0.49
N VAL A 50 1.32 5.74 1.52
CA VAL A 50 2.15 5.19 2.59
C VAL A 50 1.96 3.68 2.59
N ILE A 51 3.06 2.95 2.36
CA ILE A 51 3.10 1.50 2.52
C ILE A 51 3.72 1.19 3.88
N THR A 52 2.93 0.63 4.77
CA THR A 52 3.39 0.13 6.07
C THR A 52 3.56 -1.39 5.99
N ILE A 53 4.78 -1.87 6.18
CA ILE A 53 5.13 -3.29 6.22
C ILE A 53 5.41 -3.63 7.68
N LYS A 54 4.53 -4.44 8.28
CA LYS A 54 4.67 -4.94 9.65
C LYS A 54 5.07 -6.41 9.62
N THR A 55 6.13 -6.73 10.34
CA THR A 55 6.60 -8.09 10.58
C THR A 55 6.74 -8.32 12.08
N LYS A 56 6.98 -9.56 12.51
CA LYS A 56 7.32 -9.88 13.91
C LYS A 56 8.54 -9.10 14.43
N ASN A 57 9.44 -8.70 13.53
CA ASN A 57 10.70 -8.05 13.88
C ASN A 57 10.64 -6.52 13.85
N GLY A 58 9.49 -5.95 13.47
CA GLY A 58 9.31 -4.50 13.43
C GLY A 58 8.43 -4.01 12.29
N GLU A 59 8.32 -2.69 12.22
CA GLU A 59 7.52 -1.95 11.25
C GLU A 59 8.42 -1.06 10.39
N LYS A 60 8.18 -1.06 9.08
CA LYS A 60 8.81 -0.14 8.15
C LYS A 60 7.74 0.59 7.35
N LYS A 61 7.91 1.91 7.20
CA LYS A 61 7.06 2.76 6.38
C LYS A 61 7.83 3.23 5.16
N VAL A 62 7.16 3.20 4.01
CA VAL A 62 7.64 3.77 2.75
C VAL A 62 6.62 4.81 2.33
N ASN A 63 7.06 6.06 2.27
CA ASN A 63 6.27 7.16 1.72
C ASN A 63 6.60 7.26 0.23
N MET A 64 5.57 7.44 -0.59
CA MET A 64 5.70 7.60 -2.03
C MET A 64 4.65 8.59 -2.51
N SER A 65 4.95 9.28 -3.61
CA SER A 65 4.03 10.16 -4.31
C SER A 65 4.00 9.73 -5.78
N GLY A 66 2.85 9.85 -6.41
CA GLY A 66 2.68 9.52 -7.81
C GLY A 66 1.27 9.80 -8.30
N TYR A 67 1.03 9.58 -9.58
CA TYR A 67 -0.28 9.76 -10.19
C TYR A 67 -1.07 8.44 -10.16
N CYS A 68 -2.35 8.52 -9.80
CA CYS A 68 -3.30 7.40 -9.78
C CYS A 68 -4.49 7.76 -10.66
N GLY A 69 -4.59 7.10 -11.82
CA GLY A 69 -5.68 7.27 -12.77
C GLY A 69 -6.42 5.98 -13.09
N ILE A 70 -7.51 6.12 -13.84
CA ILE A 70 -8.41 5.07 -14.34
C ILE A 70 -7.72 4.23 -15.42
#